data_AF-A0A0X8FMD6-F1
#
_entry.id   AF-A0A0X8FMD6-F1
#
_cell.length_a   1.000
_cell.length_b   1.000
_cell.length_c   1.000
_cell.angle_alpha   90.00
_cell.angle_beta   90.00
_cell.angle_gamma   90.00
#
_symmetry.space_group_name_H-M   'P 1'
#
loop_
_entity.id
_entity.type
_entity.pdbx_description
1 polymer ?
#
loop_
_entity_poly.entity_id
_entity_poly.type
_entity_poly.pdbx_seq_one_letter_code
_entity_poly.pdbx_strand_id
1 'polypeptide(L)'
;MKYLNPYMRKVKNTHPLMVACNLCEADILVYQKGGRGNLIKLQFPRIIESEFKLDPDQGALICPFCQAQLGSLSEYKGNPTYYLIRGLTNSQRLSHYKMP
;
A
#
# COMPACT_ATOMS: atom_id res chain seq x y z
N MET A 1 4.36 8.47 7.93
CA MET A 1 4.78 7.08 8.22
C MET A 1 6.29 7.01 8.34
N LYS A 2 6.86 5.90 8.83
CA LYS A 2 8.30 5.78 9.10
C LYS A 2 9.20 5.82 7.85
N TYR A 3 8.78 5.22 6.73
CA TYR A 3 9.61 5.10 5.53
C TYR A 3 8.93 5.74 4.31
N LEU A 4 9.65 6.60 3.60
CA LEU A 4 9.28 7.05 2.26
C LEU A 4 9.67 5.98 1.23
N ASN A 5 8.86 5.84 0.18
CA ASN A 5 9.17 4.90 -0.89
C ASN A 5 10.17 5.50 -1.91
N PRO A 6 11.41 4.96 -2.01
CA PRO A 6 12.38 5.46 -2.99
C PRO A 6 11.99 5.14 -4.45
N TYR A 7 11.07 4.20 -4.67
CA TYR A 7 10.60 3.77 -5.99
C TYR A 7 9.33 4.51 -6.44
N MET A 8 8.84 5.47 -5.64
CA MET A 8 7.59 6.16 -5.92
C MET A 8 7.65 6.90 -7.26
N ARG A 9 6.59 6.76 -8.06
CA ARG A 9 6.37 7.54 -9.28
C ARG A 9 5.07 8.32 -9.16
N LYS A 10 5.13 9.63 -9.42
CA LYS A 10 3.95 10.49 -9.39
C LYS A 10 3.03 10.19 -10.58
N VAL A 11 1.83 9.69 -10.30
CA VAL A 11 0.81 9.40 -11.33
C VAL A 11 -0.31 10.44 -11.29
N LYS A 12 -0.67 11.00 -12.46
CA LYS A 12 -1.80 11.93 -12.61
C LYS A 12 -3.14 11.25 -12.31
N ASN A 13 -4.15 12.04 -11.93
CA ASN A 13 -5.54 11.59 -11.68
C ASN A 13 -5.64 10.48 -10.62
N THR A 14 -4.88 10.65 -9.54
CA THR A 14 -4.87 9.76 -8.39
C THR A 14 -5.18 10.52 -7.11
N HIS A 15 -5.55 9.80 -6.07
CA HIS A 15 -5.75 10.34 -4.73
C HIS A 15 -5.02 9.47 -3.70
N PRO A 16 -4.56 10.08 -2.59
CA PRO A 16 -3.96 9.34 -1.50
C PRO A 16 -5.03 8.53 -0.74
N LEU A 17 -4.67 7.30 -0.43
CA LEU A 17 -5.51 6.32 0.25
C LEU A 17 -4.68 5.74 1.40
N MET A 18 -5.12 5.95 2.64
CA MET A 18 -4.58 5.24 3.79
C MET A 18 -5.01 3.79 3.70
N VAL A 19 -4.08 2.86 3.91
CA VAL A 19 -4.36 1.43 4.02
C VAL A 19 -3.98 1.02 5.44
N ALA A 20 -4.90 0.34 6.10
CA ALA A 20 -4.77 -0.13 7.47
C ALA A 20 -4.95 -1.65 7.53
N CYS A 21 -4.35 -2.28 8.54
CA CYS A 21 -4.59 -3.68 8.87
C CYS A 21 -6.01 -3.83 9.44
N ASN A 22 -6.84 -4.73 8.91
CA ASN A 22 -8.19 -4.96 9.45
C ASN A 22 -8.19 -5.83 10.72
N LEU A 23 -7.03 -6.32 11.17
CA LEU A 23 -6.92 -7.17 12.35
C LEU A 23 -6.48 -6.40 13.60
N CYS A 24 -5.54 -5.46 13.46
CA CYS A 24 -5.05 -4.62 14.56
C CYS A 24 -5.34 -3.14 14.38
N GLU A 25 -6.06 -2.77 13.30
CA GLU A 25 -6.50 -1.42 12.97
C GLU A 25 -5.37 -0.40 12.72
N ALA A 26 -4.11 -0.81 12.80
CA ALA A 26 -2.97 0.05 12.55
C ALA A 26 -2.87 0.46 11.08
N ASP A 27 -2.63 1.75 10.83
CA ASP A 27 -2.26 2.28 9.53
C ASP A 27 -0.90 1.72 9.09
N ILE A 28 -0.81 1.16 7.88
CA ILE A 28 0.39 0.44 7.41
C ILE A 28 1.10 1.12 6.24
N LEU A 29 0.35 1.76 5.33
CA LEU A 29 0.90 2.47 4.16
C LEU A 29 -0.08 3.51 3.61
N VAL A 30 0.46 4.53 2.92
CA VAL A 30 -0.31 5.45 2.09
C VAL A 30 -0.09 5.09 0.62
N TYR A 31 -1.18 4.95 -0.14
CA TYR A 31 -1.17 4.52 -1.53
C TYR A 31 -1.78 5.55 -2.47
N GLN A 32 -1.19 5.69 -3.65
CA GLN A 32 -1.67 6.55 -4.72
C GLN A 32 -2.70 5.79 -5.60
N LYS A 33 -3.97 5.85 -5.19
CA LYS A 33 -5.07 5.16 -5.88
C LYS A 33 -5.52 5.91 -7.11
N GLY A 34 -5.51 5.21 -8.26
CA GLY A 34 -6.12 5.67 -9.50
C GLY A 34 -7.42 4.90 -9.83
N GLY A 35 -8.27 5.50 -10.66
CA GLY A 35 -9.53 4.91 -11.11
C GLY A 35 -10.62 4.81 -10.04
N ARG A 36 -11.81 4.38 -10.44
CA ARG A 36 -13.03 4.38 -9.60
C ARG A 36 -13.35 3.04 -8.91
N GLY A 37 -12.66 1.96 -9.26
CA GLY A 37 -12.92 0.63 -8.71
C GLY A 37 -12.39 0.43 -7.29
N ASN A 38 -13.02 -0.46 -6.53
CA ASN A 38 -12.69 -0.79 -5.13
C ASN A 38 -11.48 -1.74 -4.98
N LEU A 39 -11.10 -2.45 -6.05
CA LEU A 39 -9.95 -3.35 -5.98
C LEU A 39 -8.65 -2.55 -5.85
N ILE A 40 -7.86 -2.89 -4.84
CA ILE A 40 -6.55 -2.30 -4.59
C ILE A 40 -5.48 -3.37 -4.86
N LYS A 41 -4.63 -3.08 -5.85
CA LYS A 41 -3.39 -3.81 -6.10
C LYS A 41 -2.24 -2.88 -5.73
N LEU A 42 -1.56 -3.16 -4.63
CA LEU A 42 -0.53 -2.26 -4.10
C LEU A 42 0.77 -2.40 -4.89
N GLN A 43 0.79 -1.80 -6.08
CA GLN A 43 2.00 -1.69 -6.89
C GLN A 43 3.01 -0.83 -6.14
N PHE A 44 4.24 -1.31 -6.00
CA PHE A 44 5.32 -0.61 -5.30
C PHE A 44 5.47 0.84 -5.75
N PRO A 45 5.48 1.19 -7.05
CA PRO A 45 5.67 2.57 -7.49
C PRO A 45 4.55 3.54 -7.08
N ARG A 46 3.41 3.02 -6.63
CA ARG A 46 2.25 3.81 -6.18
C ARG A 46 2.15 3.88 -4.67
N ILE A 47 2.95 3.14 -3.92
CA ILE A 47 3.06 3.32 -2.46
C ILE A 47 3.83 4.63 -2.23
N ILE A 48 3.29 5.52 -1.41
CA ILE A 48 3.88 6.83 -1.12
C ILE A 48 4.84 6.69 0.07
N GLU A 49 4.32 6.12 1.16
CA GLU A 49 5.04 5.88 2.41
C GLU A 49 4.45 4.66 3.13
N SER A 50 5.23 4.07 4.04
CA SER A 50 4.87 2.85 4.77
C SER A 50 5.52 2.78 6.15
N GLU A 51 4.95 1.96 7.03
CA GLU A 51 5.50 1.65 8.36
C GLU A 51 6.60 0.56 8.34
N PHE A 52 6.85 0.00 7.15
CA PHE A 52 7.90 -0.98 6.88
C PHE A 52 8.73 -0.55 5.68
N LYS A 53 9.96 -1.06 5.58
CA LYS A 53 10.82 -0.81 4.42
C LYS A 53 10.30 -1.64 3.25
N LEU A 54 10.05 -1.00 2.11
CA LEU A 54 9.69 -1.72 0.89
C LEU A 54 10.89 -2.49 0.37
N ASP A 55 10.69 -3.77 0.14
CA ASP A 55 11.69 -4.69 -0.37
C ASP A 55 11.03 -5.59 -1.44
N PRO A 56 11.47 -5.51 -2.71
CA PRO A 56 10.94 -6.36 -3.78
C PRO A 56 11.18 -7.85 -3.57
N ASP A 57 12.09 -8.23 -2.68
CA ASP A 57 12.38 -9.62 -2.33
C ASP A 57 11.55 -10.09 -1.12
N GLN A 58 10.84 -9.17 -0.45
CA GLN A 58 9.93 -9.49 0.64
C GLN A 58 8.64 -10.10 0.09
N GLY A 59 8.61 -11.43 0.01
CA GLY A 59 7.58 -12.22 -0.65
C GLY A 59 6.12 -12.04 -0.18
N ALA A 60 5.88 -11.29 0.91
CA ALA A 60 4.54 -11.00 1.40
C ALA A 60 4.44 -9.62 2.07
N LEU A 61 3.23 -9.07 2.10
CA LEU A 61 2.90 -7.90 2.91
C LEU A 61 2.59 -8.37 4.33
N ILE A 62 3.51 -8.13 5.25
CA ILE A 62 3.36 -8.46 6.67
C ILE A 62 3.07 -7.18 7.46
N CYS A 63 2.04 -7.20 8.30
CA CYS A 63 1.75 -6.09 9.20
C CYS A 63 2.91 -5.91 10.20
N PRO A 64 3.54 -4.72 10.28
CA PRO A 64 4.65 -4.53 11.21
C PRO A 64 4.21 -4.53 12.69
N PHE A 65 2.92 -4.35 12.95
CA PHE A 65 2.37 -4.24 14.31
C PHE A 65 1.85 -5.56 14.88
N CYS A 66 1.14 -6.37 14.09
CA CYS A 66 0.57 -7.64 14.54
C CYS A 66 1.14 -8.89 13.84
N GLN A 67 2.09 -8.72 12.93
CA GLN A 67 2.75 -9.80 12.17
C GLN A 67 1.82 -10.66 11.28
N ALA A 68 0.55 -10.27 11.14
CA ALA A 68 -0.36 -10.94 10.22
C ALA A 68 0.05 -10.70 8.76
N GLN A 69 -0.03 -11.74 7.95
CA GLN A 69 0.12 -11.62 6.50
C GLN A 69 -1.14 -11.02 5.88
N LEU A 70 -1.01 -9.86 5.25
CA LEU A 70 -2.11 -9.09 4.67
C LEU A 70 -2.19 -9.22 3.14
N GLY A 71 -1.15 -9.75 2.51
CA GLY A 71 -1.05 -9.91 1.07
C GLY A 71 0.17 -10.73 0.64
N SER A 72 0.18 -11.19 -0.60
CA SER A 72 1.33 -11.84 -1.24
C SER A 72 1.98 -10.90 -2.25
N LEU A 73 3.28 -11.01 -2.44
CA LEU A 73 4.00 -10.27 -3.48
C LEU A 73 3.97 -11.06 -4.80
N SER A 74 3.64 -10.38 -5.88
CA SER A 74 3.79 -10.92 -7.24
C SER A 74 3.96 -9.77 -8.23
N GLU A 75 4.15 -10.07 -9.51
CA GLU A 75 4.26 -9.06 -10.54
C GLU A 75 2.86 -8.66 -11.07
N TYR A 76 2.69 -7.37 -11.36
CA TYR A 76 1.56 -6.88 -12.14
C TYR A 76 2.03 -5.80 -13.12
N LYS A 77 1.90 -6.07 -14.42
CA LYS A 77 2.32 -5.16 -15.50
C LYS A 77 3.78 -4.71 -15.34
N GLY A 78 4.69 -5.64 -15.07
CA GLY A 78 6.12 -5.36 -14.88
C GLY A 78 6.48 -4.61 -13.60
N ASN A 79 5.58 -4.57 -12.60
CA ASN A 79 5.87 -3.93 -11.31
C ASN A 79 5.62 -4.92 -10.15
N PRO A 80 6.52 -4.96 -9.14
CA PRO A 80 6.25 -5.63 -7.88
C PRO A 80 4.98 -5.08 -7.24
N THR A 81 4.08 -5.97 -6.84
CA THR A 81 2.72 -5.63 -6.43
C THR A 81 2.26 -6.53 -5.30
N TYR A 82 1.86 -5.96 -4.17
CA TYR A 82 1.15 -6.74 -3.16
C TYR A 82 -0.30 -6.97 -3.58
N TYR A 83 -0.67 -8.24 -3.68
CA TYR A 83 -2.04 -8.71 -3.84
C TYR A 83 -2.63 -8.93 -2.46
N LEU A 84 -3.57 -8.05 -2.09
CA LEU A 84 -4.18 -8.06 -0.76
C LEU A 84 -5.06 -9.30 -0.58
N ILE A 85 -4.95 -9.95 0.58
CA ILE A 85 -5.87 -10.99 1.01
C ILE A 85 -7.19 -10.32 1.38
N ARG A 86 -8.29 -10.88 0.86
CA ARG A 86 -9.63 -10.31 1.01
C ARG A 86 -9.99 -10.15 2.48
N GLY A 87 -10.39 -8.94 2.87
CA GLY A 87 -10.87 -8.64 4.22
C GLY A 87 -9.77 -8.46 5.28
N LEU A 88 -8.49 -8.52 4.93
CA LEU A 88 -7.39 -8.30 5.90
C LEU A 88 -6.87 -6.86 5.91
N THR A 89 -7.39 -6.00 5.03
CA THR A 89 -7.05 -4.58 4.98
C THR A 89 -8.30 -3.74 4.83
N ASN A 90 -8.27 -2.56 5.46
CA ASN A 90 -9.22 -1.48 5.22
C ASN A 90 -8.50 -0.33 4.51
N SER A 91 -9.30 0.55 3.90
CA SER A 91 -8.74 1.71 3.24
C SER A 91 -9.65 2.92 3.32
N GLN A 92 -9.04 4.08 3.48
CA GLN A 92 -9.72 5.36 3.61
C GLN A 92 -9.06 6.38 2.68
N ARG A 93 -9.87 7.16 1.95
CA ARG A 93 -9.37 8.29 1.18
C ARG A 93 -8.92 9.41 2.12
N LEU A 94 -7.73 9.96 1.89
CA LEU A 94 -7.25 11.12 2.62
C LEU A 94 -7.60 12.40 1.86
N SER A 95 -8.33 13.32 2.49
CA SER A 95 -8.83 14.56 1.88
C SER A 95 -7.82 15.71 1.88
N HIS A 96 -6.91 15.76 2.85
CA HIS A 96 -5.94 16.86 3.03
C HIS A 96 -4.48 16.41 3.03
N TYR A 97 -4.20 15.23 2.48
CA TYR A 97 -2.84 14.70 2.43
C TYR A 97 -2.00 15.44 1.38
N LYS A 98 -0.88 16.01 1.82
CA LYS A 98 0.10 16.65 0.94
C LYS A 98 1.06 15.58 0.44
N MET A 99 1.04 15.30 -0.86
CA MET A 99 2.04 14.41 -1.45
C MET A 99 3.44 15.02 -1.31
N PRO A 100 4.44 14.20 -0.95
CA PRO A 100 5.84 14.61 -0.99
C PRO A 100 6.32 14.92 -2.42
#